data_AF-A0A329SEH4-F1
#
_entry.id   AF-A0A329SEH4-F1
#
_cell.length_a   1.000
_cell.length_b   1.000
_cell.length_c   1.000
_cell.angle_alpha   90.00
_cell.angle_beta   90.00
_cell.angle_gamma   90.00
#
_symmetry.space_group_name_H-M   'P 1'
#
loop_
_entity.id
_entity.type
_entity.pdbx_description
1 polymer ?
#
loop_
_entity_poly.entity_id
_entity_poly.type
_entity_poly.pdbx_seq_one_letter_code
_entity_poly.pdbx_strand_id
1 'polypeptide(L)'
;MGDTEPDSIDAAPSSPSGGDTANVPWSVRIHEKRAKAFRFTTVTDIALLREVIDHKPWASSHGDMAKTWEVVATAFKRIVPWSTNDGRACKRRYLALTEAFGSEKLQKLRGAGTPAMNAERAKLLAQCQLMTDEDHRRRKATKDADRQPPVAQLALDDAARLSSNGTTDFNVMTAEEAATRAENSAAPTGQDLTLLLNDPRVVLRQRELELEERRMKLEERRVKLEEQRFEQQRQTTEKQMEMMSAQTNVLLKLAEKFAGPSEL
;
A
#
# COMPACT_ATOMS: atom_id res chain seq x y z
N MET A 1 39.43 -52.56 -45.47
CA MET A 1 39.49 -52.49 -46.94
C MET A 1 39.08 -51.07 -47.27
N GLY A 2 39.95 -50.13 -47.58
CA GLY A 2 41.27 -50.24 -48.19
C GLY A 2 41.28 -49.21 -49.32
N ASP A 3 42.14 -48.20 -49.17
CA ASP A 3 42.69 -47.30 -50.21
C ASP A 3 41.71 -46.31 -50.88
N THR A 4 42.02 -45.04 -51.18
CA THR A 4 43.32 -44.42 -51.47
C THR A 4 43.29 -42.92 -51.16
N GLU A 5 44.48 -42.41 -50.88
CA GLU A 5 44.93 -41.14 -50.32
C GLU A 5 45.07 -40.01 -51.39
N PRO A 6 45.77 -38.87 -51.16
CA PRO A 6 45.25 -37.52 -51.38
C PRO A 6 45.97 -36.75 -52.52
N ASP A 7 45.46 -35.57 -52.89
CA ASP A 7 46.25 -34.61 -53.66
C ASP A 7 46.66 -33.41 -52.81
N SER A 8 47.97 -33.23 -52.78
CA SER A 8 48.76 -32.23 -52.07
C SER A 8 49.14 -31.13 -53.04
N ILE A 9 49.02 -29.86 -52.65
CA ILE A 9 49.99 -28.83 -53.04
C ILE A 9 49.97 -27.66 -52.06
N ASP A 10 51.09 -27.54 -51.36
CA ASP A 10 51.62 -26.34 -50.70
C ASP A 10 51.63 -25.12 -51.65
N ALA A 11 51.30 -23.94 -51.12
CA ALA A 11 52.01 -22.68 -51.35
C ALA A 11 51.37 -21.50 -50.58
N ALA A 12 51.87 -21.24 -49.38
CA ALA A 12 52.17 -19.86 -48.96
C ALA A 12 53.66 -19.58 -49.33
N PRO A 13 54.15 -18.33 -49.50
CA PRO A 13 53.71 -17.11 -48.81
C PRO A 13 53.66 -15.84 -49.69
N SER A 14 53.11 -14.74 -49.16
CA SER A 14 53.76 -13.41 -49.12
C SER A 14 52.76 -12.33 -48.71
N SER A 15 53.07 -11.68 -47.58
CA SER A 15 52.51 -10.38 -47.19
C SER A 15 52.93 -9.29 -48.18
N PRO A 16 52.05 -8.32 -48.47
CA PRO A 16 52.47 -6.95 -48.73
C PRO A 16 52.25 -6.11 -47.46
N SER A 17 53.37 -5.69 -46.87
CA SER A 17 53.40 -4.68 -45.81
C SER A 17 53.39 -3.29 -46.45
N GLY A 18 52.50 -2.43 -45.97
CA GLY A 18 52.72 -0.99 -45.89
C GLY A 18 52.19 -0.14 -47.06
N GLY A 19 51.24 0.76 -46.76
CA GLY A 19 50.91 1.85 -47.66
C GLY A 19 49.55 2.50 -47.43
N ASP A 20 49.41 3.13 -46.26
CA ASP A 20 48.53 4.24 -45.86
C ASP A 20 47.50 4.88 -46.83
N THR A 21 46.45 5.40 -46.19
CA THR A 21 45.41 6.34 -46.66
C THR A 21 44.18 5.78 -47.40
N ALA A 22 43.20 5.32 -46.62
CA ALA A 22 41.84 5.85 -46.75
C ALA A 22 41.09 5.64 -45.43
N ASN A 23 41.15 6.68 -44.60
CA ASN A 23 40.15 7.07 -43.63
C ASN A 23 38.76 6.54 -44.03
N VAL A 24 38.32 5.40 -43.47
CA VAL A 24 36.95 4.91 -43.66
C VAL A 24 36.08 5.74 -42.72
N PRO A 25 35.39 6.77 -43.23
CA PRO A 25 34.65 7.68 -42.40
C PRO A 25 33.32 6.99 -42.08
N TRP A 26 33.20 6.51 -40.84
CA TRP A 26 31.94 6.06 -40.25
C TRP A 26 31.26 4.92 -41.02
N SER A 27 31.79 3.70 -40.92
CA SER A 27 30.92 2.53 -41.02
C SER A 27 29.96 2.56 -39.82
N VAL A 28 28.86 3.31 -39.98
CA VAL A 28 27.69 3.26 -39.10
C VAL A 28 27.26 1.80 -39.12
N ARG A 29 27.61 1.05 -38.06
CA ARG A 29 27.00 -0.23 -37.78
C ARG A 29 25.51 0.05 -37.70
N ILE A 30 24.79 -0.22 -38.79
CA ILE A 30 23.35 -0.10 -38.87
C ILE A 30 22.83 -0.84 -37.65
N HIS A 31 22.33 -0.08 -36.68
CA HIS A 31 21.83 -0.64 -35.45
C HIS A 31 20.77 -1.65 -35.85
N GLU A 32 21.01 -2.94 -35.57
CA GLU A 32 19.93 -3.92 -35.50
C GLU A 32 18.82 -3.25 -34.70
N LYS A 33 17.68 -3.02 -35.35
CA LYS A 33 16.64 -2.10 -34.86
C LYS A 33 16.37 -2.41 -33.39
N ARG A 34 16.87 -1.56 -32.49
CA ARG A 34 16.76 -1.77 -31.04
C ARG A 34 15.28 -2.01 -30.75
N ALA A 35 14.96 -3.18 -30.20
CA ALA A 35 13.59 -3.54 -29.88
C ALA A 35 12.94 -2.39 -29.10
N LYS A 36 11.77 -1.93 -29.57
CA LYS A 36 11.05 -0.85 -28.90
C LYS A 36 10.69 -1.33 -27.50
N ALA A 37 11.16 -0.61 -26.48
CA ALA A 37 10.83 -0.93 -25.10
C ALA A 37 9.32 -1.05 -24.93
N PHE A 38 8.88 -2.07 -24.19
CA PHE A 38 7.47 -2.30 -23.95
C PHE A 38 6.82 -1.07 -23.32
N ARG A 39 5.62 -0.73 -23.79
CA ARG A 39 4.82 0.36 -23.26
C ARG A 39 3.41 -0.11 -23.01
N PHE A 40 2.88 0.22 -21.84
CA PHE A 40 1.48 0.03 -21.54
C PHE A 40 0.62 0.94 -22.43
N THR A 41 -0.40 0.34 -23.01
CA THR A 41 -1.49 0.93 -23.78
C THR A 41 -2.82 0.56 -23.12
N THR A 42 -3.93 1.15 -23.55
CA THR A 42 -5.26 0.81 -23.02
C THR A 42 -5.58 -0.68 -23.17
N VAL A 43 -5.21 -1.33 -24.28
CA VAL A 43 -5.42 -2.79 -24.48
C VAL A 43 -4.69 -3.58 -23.39
N THR A 44 -3.41 -3.28 -23.19
CA THR A 44 -2.58 -4.00 -22.21
C THR A 44 -2.96 -3.65 -20.77
N ASP A 45 -3.49 -2.45 -20.52
CA ASP A 45 -4.04 -2.08 -19.21
C ASP A 45 -5.25 -2.94 -18.88
N ILE A 46 -6.18 -3.13 -19.83
CA ILE A 46 -7.36 -4.00 -19.66
C ILE A 46 -6.90 -5.44 -19.36
N ALA A 47 -5.95 -5.97 -20.13
CA ALA A 47 -5.40 -7.29 -19.88
C ALA A 47 -4.77 -7.41 -18.49
N LEU A 48 -3.96 -6.44 -18.07
CA LEU A 48 -3.39 -6.40 -16.73
C LEU A 48 -4.47 -6.36 -15.64
N LEU A 49 -5.51 -5.53 -15.81
CA LEU A 49 -6.57 -5.38 -14.82
C LEU A 49 -7.39 -6.65 -14.64
N ARG A 50 -7.65 -7.40 -15.71
CA ARG A 50 -8.31 -8.72 -15.62
C ARG A 50 -7.47 -9.68 -14.77
N GLU A 51 -6.17 -9.79 -15.04
CA GLU A 51 -5.27 -10.66 -14.25
C GLU A 51 -5.17 -10.21 -12.78
N VAL A 52 -5.20 -8.91 -12.53
CA VAL A 52 -5.23 -8.37 -11.16
C VAL A 52 -6.51 -8.76 -10.42
N ILE A 53 -7.66 -8.75 -11.09
CA ILE A 53 -8.95 -9.20 -10.51
C ILE A 53 -8.92 -10.70 -10.23
N ASP A 54 -8.35 -11.50 -11.13
CA ASP A 54 -8.32 -12.95 -10.99
C ASP A 54 -7.41 -13.40 -9.85
N HIS A 55 -6.24 -12.77 -9.71
CA HIS A 55 -5.24 -13.14 -8.70
C HIS A 55 -5.37 -12.38 -7.38
N LYS A 56 -6.18 -11.32 -7.32
CA LYS A 56 -6.54 -10.57 -6.09
C LYS A 56 -5.33 -10.23 -5.21
N PRO A 57 -4.33 -9.48 -5.71
CA PRO A 57 -3.10 -9.24 -4.98
C PRO A 57 -3.30 -8.56 -3.62
N TRP A 58 -4.36 -7.78 -3.45
CA TRP A 58 -4.77 -7.19 -2.15
C TRP A 58 -5.18 -8.22 -1.10
N ALA A 59 -5.77 -9.35 -1.53
CA ALA A 59 -6.25 -10.40 -0.65
C ALA A 59 -5.12 -11.35 -0.19
N SER A 60 -3.87 -11.12 -0.64
CA SER A 60 -2.73 -11.95 -0.26
C SER A 60 -2.45 -11.90 1.25
N SER A 61 -1.90 -12.98 1.77
CA SER A 61 -1.37 -13.05 3.14
C SER A 61 -0.20 -12.07 3.34
N HIS A 62 0.03 -11.68 4.59
CA HIS A 62 1.12 -10.77 4.94
C HIS A 62 2.47 -11.38 4.49
N GLY A 63 3.24 -10.65 3.68
CA GLY A 63 4.53 -11.10 3.14
C GLY A 63 4.48 -11.78 1.76
N ASP A 64 3.33 -12.27 1.30
CA ASP A 64 3.22 -12.98 0.01
C ASP A 64 2.82 -12.08 -1.17
N MET A 65 2.48 -10.82 -0.90
CA MET A 65 2.02 -9.89 -1.93
C MET A 65 2.99 -9.79 -3.12
N ALA A 66 4.31 -9.79 -2.87
CA ALA A 66 5.31 -9.76 -3.94
C ALA A 66 5.20 -10.97 -4.88
N LYS A 67 5.00 -12.18 -4.32
CA LYS A 67 4.82 -13.42 -5.09
C LYS A 67 3.53 -13.36 -5.91
N THR A 68 2.44 -12.86 -5.33
CA THR A 68 1.16 -12.72 -6.06
C THR A 68 1.30 -11.77 -7.26
N TRP A 69 2.08 -10.70 -7.13
CA TRP A 69 2.38 -9.83 -8.26
C TRP A 69 3.23 -10.52 -9.34
N GLU A 70 4.14 -11.43 -8.98
CA GLU A 70 4.86 -12.26 -9.97
C GLU A 70 3.92 -13.24 -10.68
N VAL A 71 2.93 -13.79 -9.98
CA VAL A 71 1.87 -14.62 -10.60
C VAL A 71 1.08 -13.79 -11.62
N VAL A 72 0.65 -12.58 -11.24
CA VAL A 72 -0.02 -11.63 -12.16
C VAL A 72 0.84 -11.34 -13.38
N ALA A 73 2.14 -11.06 -13.20
CA ALA A 73 3.03 -10.78 -14.32
C ALA A 73 3.22 -12.00 -15.24
N THR A 74 3.32 -13.19 -14.66
CA THR A 74 3.41 -14.45 -15.42
C THR A 74 2.14 -14.69 -16.23
N ALA A 75 0.97 -14.48 -15.62
CA ALA A 75 -0.30 -14.64 -16.29
C ALA A 75 -0.51 -13.58 -17.40
N PHE A 76 -0.17 -12.32 -17.11
CA PHE A 76 -0.17 -11.22 -18.07
C PHE A 76 0.72 -11.49 -19.29
N LYS A 77 1.90 -12.10 -19.10
CA LYS A 77 2.79 -12.50 -20.21
C LYS A 77 2.18 -13.58 -21.11
N ARG A 78 1.24 -14.40 -20.63
CA ARG A 78 0.52 -15.34 -21.50
C ARG A 78 -0.37 -14.60 -22.50
N ILE A 79 -0.94 -13.47 -22.11
CA ILE A 79 -1.78 -12.62 -22.97
C ILE A 79 -0.92 -11.68 -23.82
N VAL A 80 0.19 -11.20 -23.27
CA VAL A 80 1.09 -10.24 -23.91
C VAL A 80 2.52 -10.80 -23.94
N PRO A 81 2.83 -11.77 -24.85
CA PRO A 81 4.08 -12.52 -24.82
C PRO A 81 5.35 -11.68 -25.01
N TRP A 82 5.22 -10.54 -25.69
CA TRP A 82 6.32 -9.58 -25.89
C TRP A 82 6.53 -8.61 -24.70
N SER A 83 5.76 -8.78 -23.62
CA SER A 83 5.93 -7.99 -22.39
C SER A 83 7.17 -8.42 -21.61
N THR A 84 8.07 -7.47 -21.35
CA THR A 84 9.23 -7.67 -20.48
C THR A 84 8.96 -7.28 -19.03
N ASN A 85 7.71 -7.02 -18.64
CA ASN A 85 7.37 -6.54 -17.30
C ASN A 85 7.38 -7.66 -16.25
N ASP A 86 7.94 -7.36 -15.08
CA ASP A 86 7.89 -8.21 -13.89
C ASP A 86 6.71 -7.84 -12.97
N GLY A 87 6.55 -8.56 -11.86
CA GLY A 87 5.49 -8.29 -10.89
C GLY A 87 5.55 -6.86 -10.34
N ARG A 88 6.76 -6.35 -10.12
CA ARG A 88 6.97 -4.96 -9.67
C ARG A 88 6.48 -3.94 -10.70
N ALA A 89 6.79 -4.11 -11.97
CA ALA A 89 6.31 -3.24 -13.04
C ALA A 89 4.79 -3.30 -13.20
N CYS A 90 4.20 -4.49 -13.11
CA CYS A 90 2.74 -4.68 -13.13
C CYS A 90 2.07 -3.96 -11.94
N LYS A 91 2.62 -4.11 -10.73
CA LYS A 91 2.15 -3.40 -9.53
C LYS A 91 2.22 -1.89 -9.71
N ARG A 92 3.37 -1.35 -10.14
CA ARG A 92 3.52 0.10 -10.37
C ARG A 92 2.51 0.61 -11.39
N ARG A 93 2.29 -0.13 -12.48
CA ARG A 93 1.31 0.25 -13.49
C ARG A 93 -0.10 0.26 -12.91
N TYR A 94 -0.50 -0.79 -12.20
CA TYR A 94 -1.79 -0.88 -11.53
C TYR A 94 -2.03 0.32 -10.59
N LEU A 95 -1.06 0.62 -9.71
CA LEU A 95 -1.19 1.75 -8.78
C LEU A 95 -1.37 3.10 -9.51
N ALA A 96 -0.61 3.33 -10.59
CA ALA A 96 -0.76 4.52 -11.41
C ALA A 96 -2.13 4.58 -12.12
N LEU A 97 -2.72 3.43 -12.50
CA LEU A 97 -4.08 3.37 -13.06
C LEU A 97 -5.12 3.74 -12.00
N THR A 98 -5.02 3.19 -10.79
CA THR A 98 -5.95 3.46 -9.69
C THR A 98 -5.89 4.93 -9.24
N GLU A 99 -4.68 5.50 -9.15
CA GLU A 99 -4.49 6.92 -8.84
C GLU A 99 -5.10 7.83 -9.91
N ALA A 100 -4.84 7.53 -11.19
CA ALA A 100 -5.41 8.29 -12.30
C ALA A 100 -6.94 8.16 -12.37
N PHE A 101 -7.50 7.01 -11.98
CA PHE A 101 -8.94 6.80 -11.90
C PHE A 101 -9.57 7.62 -10.78
N GLY A 102 -9.01 7.56 -9.57
CA GLY A 102 -9.51 8.34 -8.43
C GLY A 102 -9.39 9.87 -8.62
N SER A 103 -8.46 10.31 -9.47
CA SER A 103 -8.31 11.73 -9.82
C SER A 103 -9.06 12.16 -11.09
N GLU A 104 -9.89 11.29 -11.67
CA GLU A 104 -10.59 11.50 -12.96
C GLU A 104 -9.66 11.88 -14.14
N LYS A 105 -8.38 11.48 -14.06
CA LYS A 105 -7.31 11.82 -15.00
C LYS A 105 -6.92 10.63 -15.89
N LEU A 106 -7.81 9.66 -16.10
CA LEU A 106 -7.55 8.49 -16.96
C LEU A 106 -7.12 8.87 -18.39
N GLN A 107 -7.65 9.98 -18.93
CA GLN A 107 -7.30 10.48 -20.26
C GLN A 107 -5.87 11.04 -20.34
N LYS A 108 -5.26 11.36 -19.19
CA LYS A 108 -3.85 11.79 -19.12
C LYS A 108 -2.87 10.62 -19.23
N LEU A 109 -3.36 9.39 -19.06
CA LEU A 109 -2.52 8.21 -19.25
C LEU A 109 -2.31 7.97 -20.75
N ARG A 110 -1.03 7.81 -21.11
CA ARG A 110 -0.60 7.61 -22.50
C ARG A 110 -1.27 6.36 -23.12
N GLY A 111 -1.78 6.52 -24.33
CA GLY A 111 -2.41 5.45 -25.11
C GLY A 111 -3.86 5.83 -25.43
N ALA A 112 -4.11 6.27 -26.66
CA ALA A 112 -5.48 6.48 -27.14
C ALA A 112 -6.14 5.10 -27.33
N GLY A 113 -6.98 4.72 -26.37
CA GLY A 113 -7.96 3.64 -26.57
C GLY A 113 -9.21 4.17 -27.24
N THR A 114 -10.00 3.30 -27.86
CA THR A 114 -11.35 3.67 -28.28
C THR A 114 -12.20 4.04 -27.05
N PRO A 115 -13.28 4.83 -27.20
CA PRO A 115 -14.18 5.13 -26.09
C PRO A 115 -14.68 3.88 -25.37
N ALA A 116 -15.00 2.81 -26.11
CA ALA A 116 -15.43 1.52 -25.56
C ALA A 116 -14.35 0.87 -24.67
N MET A 117 -13.09 0.86 -25.12
CA MET A 117 -11.99 0.32 -24.31
C MET A 117 -11.71 1.16 -23.07
N ASN A 118 -11.83 2.49 -23.17
CA ASN A 118 -11.68 3.36 -22.01
C ASN A 118 -12.79 3.12 -20.97
N ALA A 119 -14.03 2.90 -21.43
CA ALA A 119 -15.15 2.52 -20.57
C ALA A 119 -14.91 1.17 -19.90
N GLU A 120 -14.40 0.17 -20.63
CA GLU A 120 -14.04 -1.13 -20.07
C GLU A 120 -12.92 -1.01 -19.02
N ARG A 121 -11.87 -0.26 -19.32
CA ARG A 121 -10.78 0.00 -18.36
C ARG A 121 -11.29 0.66 -17.08
N ALA A 122 -12.17 1.65 -17.20
CA ALA A 122 -12.81 2.30 -16.05
C ALA A 122 -13.68 1.33 -15.24
N LYS A 123 -14.48 0.50 -15.92
CA LYS A 123 -15.29 -0.55 -15.28
C LYS A 123 -14.44 -1.52 -14.46
N LEU A 124 -13.34 -2.00 -15.03
CA LEU A 124 -12.42 -2.93 -14.33
C LEU A 124 -11.74 -2.25 -13.14
N LEU A 125 -11.35 -0.98 -13.24
CA LEU A 125 -10.78 -0.22 -12.12
C LEU A 125 -11.77 -0.04 -10.97
N ALA A 126 -13.03 0.30 -11.28
CA ALA A 126 -14.09 0.38 -10.28
C ALA A 126 -14.30 -0.98 -9.59
N GLN A 127 -14.29 -2.08 -10.36
CA GLN A 127 -14.39 -3.43 -9.81
C GLN A 127 -13.21 -3.75 -8.87
N CYS A 128 -11.97 -3.45 -9.28
CA CYS A 128 -10.79 -3.61 -8.43
C CYS A 128 -10.91 -2.85 -7.11
N GLN A 129 -11.38 -1.59 -7.14
CA GLN A 129 -11.59 -0.78 -5.94
C GLN A 129 -12.62 -1.41 -5.02
N LEU A 130 -13.80 -1.76 -5.54
CA LEU A 130 -14.86 -2.40 -4.74
C LEU A 130 -14.38 -3.69 -4.06
N MET A 131 -13.66 -4.56 -4.80
CA MET A 131 -13.15 -5.80 -4.24
C MET A 131 -12.03 -5.59 -3.21
N THR A 132 -11.21 -4.56 -3.42
CA THR A 132 -10.15 -4.18 -2.48
C THR A 132 -10.77 -3.64 -1.19
N ASP A 133 -11.74 -2.75 -1.28
CA ASP A 133 -12.40 -2.13 -0.13
C ASP A 133 -13.22 -3.16 0.67
N GLU A 134 -13.89 -4.10 0.00
CA GLU A 134 -14.57 -5.22 0.65
C GLU A 134 -13.59 -6.09 1.44
N ASP A 135 -12.42 -6.44 0.88
CA ASP A 135 -11.42 -7.22 1.60
C ASP A 135 -10.88 -6.46 2.83
N HIS A 136 -10.63 -5.15 2.71
CA HIS A 136 -10.21 -4.32 3.83
C HIS A 136 -11.29 -4.22 4.90
N ARG A 137 -12.56 -4.04 4.52
CA ARG A 137 -13.70 -4.04 5.46
C ARG A 137 -13.82 -5.38 6.19
N ARG A 138 -13.72 -6.49 5.46
CA ARG A 138 -13.75 -7.83 6.05
C ARG A 138 -12.61 -8.05 7.05
N ARG A 139 -11.36 -7.72 6.69
CA ARG A 139 -10.21 -7.84 7.60
C ARG A 139 -10.36 -6.97 8.83
N LYS A 140 -10.90 -5.75 8.68
CA LYS A 140 -11.20 -4.86 9.79
C LYS A 140 -12.26 -5.46 10.71
N ALA A 141 -13.36 -5.98 10.16
CA ALA A 141 -14.43 -6.62 10.94
C ALA A 141 -13.93 -7.84 11.74
N THR A 142 -13.08 -8.70 11.14
CA THR A 142 -12.46 -9.82 11.86
C THR A 142 -11.56 -9.34 13.00
N LYS A 143 -10.73 -8.32 12.74
CA LYS A 143 -9.85 -7.75 13.76
C LYS A 143 -10.64 -7.08 14.90
N ASP A 144 -11.76 -6.45 14.59
CA ASP A 144 -12.61 -5.81 15.59
C ASP A 144 -13.40 -6.85 16.41
N ALA A 145 -13.81 -7.98 15.80
CA ALA A 145 -14.39 -9.12 16.51
C ALA A 145 -13.38 -9.78 17.47
N ASP A 146 -12.13 -9.96 17.05
CA ASP A 146 -11.05 -10.49 17.91
C ASP A 146 -10.69 -9.56 19.07
N ARG A 147 -10.93 -8.25 18.90
CA ARG A 147 -10.70 -7.23 19.93
C ARG A 147 -11.85 -7.08 20.92
N GLN A 148 -13.03 -7.64 20.62
CA GLN A 148 -14.14 -7.57 21.55
C GLN A 148 -13.88 -8.56 22.71
N PRO A 149 -13.69 -8.08 23.95
CA PRO A 149 -13.49 -8.99 25.07
C PRO A 149 -14.78 -9.79 25.32
N PRO A 150 -14.70 -11.06 25.78
CA PRO A 150 -15.86 -11.88 26.12
C PRO A 150 -16.84 -11.20 27.08
N VAL A 151 -16.32 -10.33 27.95
CA VAL A 151 -17.09 -9.54 28.93
C VAL A 151 -18.04 -8.55 28.25
N ALA A 152 -17.70 -8.00 27.07
CA ALA A 152 -18.57 -7.07 26.36
C ALA A 152 -19.76 -7.79 25.69
N GLN A 153 -19.59 -9.06 25.30
CA GLN A 153 -20.69 -9.89 24.79
C GLN A 153 -21.58 -10.37 25.93
N LEU A 154 -21.00 -10.83 27.05
CA LEU A 154 -21.74 -11.19 28.27
C LEU A 154 -22.53 -10.01 28.84
N ALA A 155 -21.96 -8.79 28.85
CA ALA A 155 -22.66 -7.59 29.31
C ALA A 155 -23.82 -7.18 28.37
N LEU A 156 -23.69 -7.41 27.06
CA LEU A 156 -24.78 -7.19 26.10
C LEU A 156 -25.90 -8.22 26.26
N ASP A 157 -25.54 -9.49 26.46
CA ASP A 157 -26.51 -10.57 26.68
C ASP A 157 -27.25 -10.41 28.02
N ASP A 158 -26.56 -9.97 29.08
CA ASP A 158 -27.19 -9.63 30.37
C ASP A 158 -28.08 -8.38 30.25
N ALA A 159 -27.68 -7.35 29.50
CA ALA A 159 -28.51 -6.18 29.25
C ALA A 159 -29.77 -6.52 28.43
N ALA A 160 -29.67 -7.41 27.43
CA ALA A 160 -30.81 -7.89 26.65
C ALA A 160 -31.78 -8.71 27.51
N ARG A 161 -31.27 -9.51 28.46
CA ARG A 161 -32.07 -10.24 29.44
C ARG A 161 -32.81 -9.32 30.42
N LEU A 162 -32.15 -8.25 30.86
CA LEU A 162 -32.78 -7.24 31.73
C LEU A 162 -33.84 -6.40 30.98
N SER A 163 -33.65 -6.18 29.67
CA SER A 163 -34.62 -5.45 28.84
C SER A 163 -35.85 -6.29 28.47
N SER A 164 -35.70 -7.61 28.31
CA SER A 164 -36.81 -8.53 28.01
C SER A 164 -37.74 -8.80 29.19
N ASN A 165 -37.31 -8.54 30.43
CA ASN A 165 -38.11 -8.75 31.65
C ASN A 165 -38.83 -7.48 32.16
N GLY A 166 -38.77 -6.37 31.43
CA GLY A 166 -39.27 -5.05 31.87
C GLY A 166 -40.73 -4.74 31.54
N THR A 167 -41.54 -5.72 31.12
CA THR A 167 -42.97 -5.48 30.81
C THR A 167 -43.87 -6.54 31.43
N THR A 168 -44.13 -6.42 32.73
CA THR A 168 -45.43 -6.74 33.34
C THR A 168 -45.52 -6.09 34.72
N ASP A 169 -46.39 -5.08 34.78
CA ASP A 169 -47.29 -4.70 35.86
C ASP A 169 -46.74 -4.32 37.24
N PHE A 170 -46.75 -3.01 37.47
CA PHE A 170 -46.99 -2.38 38.77
C PHE A 170 -48.18 -3.06 39.46
N ASN A 171 -47.90 -3.91 40.45
CA ASN A 171 -48.88 -4.24 41.47
C ASN A 171 -48.26 -4.11 42.86
N VAL A 172 -49.02 -3.47 43.73
CA VAL A 172 -48.70 -3.01 45.07
C VAL A 172 -48.24 -4.17 45.96
N MET A 173 -47.04 -4.08 46.55
CA MET A 173 -46.63 -4.96 47.65
C MET A 173 -46.63 -4.18 48.98
N THR A 174 -47.44 -4.67 49.90
CA THR A 174 -47.57 -4.23 51.29
C THR A 174 -46.38 -4.68 52.14
N ALA A 175 -46.15 -3.95 53.24
CA ALA A 175 -44.94 -3.97 54.07
C ALA A 175 -44.73 -5.21 54.97
N GLU A 176 -45.31 -6.37 54.66
CA GLU A 176 -45.20 -7.57 55.52
C GLU A 176 -44.20 -8.63 55.02
N GLU A 177 -43.66 -8.49 53.81
CA GLU A 177 -42.72 -9.47 53.21
C GLU A 177 -41.24 -9.05 53.29
N ALA A 178 -40.91 -8.11 54.18
CA ALA A 178 -39.54 -7.67 54.42
C ALA A 178 -38.81 -8.43 55.56
N ALA A 179 -39.51 -9.31 56.30
CA ALA A 179 -38.99 -9.93 57.51
C ALA A 179 -38.31 -11.29 57.34
N THR A 180 -38.37 -11.94 56.17
CA THR A 180 -37.83 -13.31 55.98
C THR A 180 -36.56 -13.39 55.11
N ARG A 181 -35.95 -12.25 54.75
CA ARG A 181 -34.72 -12.21 53.92
C ARG A 181 -33.48 -11.71 54.65
N ALA A 182 -33.47 -11.80 55.98
CA ALA A 182 -32.34 -11.38 56.83
C ALA A 182 -31.43 -12.54 57.28
N GLU A 183 -31.58 -13.75 56.73
CA GLU A 183 -30.90 -14.95 57.24
C GLU A 183 -29.95 -15.62 56.22
N ASN A 184 -29.35 -14.84 55.31
CA ASN A 184 -28.34 -15.35 54.37
C ASN A 184 -27.16 -14.38 54.11
N SER A 185 -26.77 -13.59 55.12
CA SER A 185 -25.51 -12.83 55.06
C SER A 185 -24.35 -13.66 55.63
N ALA A 186 -23.84 -14.60 54.84
CA ALA A 186 -22.54 -15.22 55.11
C ALA A 186 -21.44 -14.24 54.69
N ALA A 187 -20.76 -13.65 55.68
CA ALA A 187 -19.59 -12.81 55.48
C ALA A 187 -18.43 -13.63 54.88
N PRO A 188 -17.73 -13.15 53.83
CA PRO A 188 -16.58 -13.86 53.30
C PRO A 188 -15.38 -13.64 54.24
N THR A 189 -14.83 -14.76 54.70
CA THR A 189 -13.71 -14.86 55.62
C THR A 189 -12.41 -14.44 54.92
N GLY A 190 -11.54 -13.69 55.61
CA GLY A 190 -10.31 -13.05 55.10
C GLY A 190 -9.19 -13.98 54.56
N GLN A 191 -9.49 -15.22 54.20
CA GLN A 191 -8.59 -16.13 53.47
C GLN A 191 -8.66 -15.92 51.94
N ASP A 192 -9.65 -15.17 51.44
CA ASP A 192 -9.91 -14.99 50.00
C ASP A 192 -9.03 -13.89 49.36
N LEU A 193 -8.48 -12.96 50.15
CA LEU A 193 -7.69 -11.85 49.63
C LEU A 193 -6.31 -12.28 49.13
N THR A 194 -5.73 -13.33 49.74
CA THR A 194 -4.39 -13.84 49.39
C THR A 194 -4.42 -14.77 48.17
N LEU A 195 -5.56 -15.40 47.89
CA LEU A 195 -5.78 -16.22 46.69
C LEU A 195 -6.08 -15.36 45.45
N LEU A 196 -6.73 -14.20 45.62
CA LEU A 196 -6.96 -13.21 44.55
C LEU A 196 -5.67 -12.60 43.98
N LEU A 197 -4.64 -12.43 44.81
CA LEU A 197 -3.33 -11.88 44.39
C LEU A 197 -2.47 -12.88 43.60
N ASN A 198 -2.74 -14.18 43.72
CA ASN A 198 -2.04 -15.26 43.00
C ASN A 198 -2.93 -15.95 41.96
N ASP A 199 -4.13 -15.41 41.69
CA ASP A 199 -5.00 -15.93 40.65
C ASP A 199 -4.30 -15.73 39.29
N PRO A 200 -4.02 -16.80 38.51
CA PRO A 200 -3.39 -16.69 37.20
C PRO A 200 -4.13 -15.75 36.25
N ARG A 201 -5.42 -15.48 36.48
CA ARG A 201 -6.19 -14.47 35.73
C ARG A 201 -5.74 -13.04 36.02
N VAL A 202 -5.43 -12.70 37.26
CA VAL A 202 -4.95 -11.37 37.66
C VAL A 202 -3.53 -11.12 37.17
N VAL A 203 -2.67 -12.14 37.21
CA VAL A 203 -1.30 -12.07 36.67
C VAL A 203 -1.28 -11.91 35.15
N LEU A 204 -2.16 -12.62 34.43
CA LEU A 204 -2.31 -12.44 32.98
C LEU A 204 -2.83 -11.03 32.64
N ARG A 205 -3.78 -10.52 33.44
CA ARG A 205 -4.31 -9.16 33.29
C ARG A 205 -3.24 -8.10 33.50
N GLN A 206 -2.37 -8.27 34.50
CA GLN A 206 -1.23 -7.39 34.75
C GLN A 206 -0.25 -7.39 33.56
N ARG A 207 0.03 -8.57 33.00
CA ARG A 207 0.93 -8.75 31.87
C ARG A 207 0.37 -8.16 30.56
N GLU A 208 -0.94 -8.21 30.37
CA GLU A 208 -1.62 -7.53 29.26
C GLU A 208 -1.48 -6.02 29.37
N LEU A 209 -1.69 -5.45 30.56
CA LEU A 209 -1.55 -4.02 30.81
C LEU A 209 -0.12 -3.53 30.53
N GLU A 210 0.91 -4.28 30.94
CA GLU A 210 2.30 -3.93 30.60
C GLU A 210 2.59 -3.95 29.09
N LEU A 211 2.00 -4.91 28.36
CA LEU A 211 2.17 -4.98 26.90
C LEU A 211 1.46 -3.83 26.20
N GLU A 212 0.30 -3.43 26.71
CA GLU A 212 -0.46 -2.29 26.22
C GLU A 212 0.26 -0.97 26.50
N GLU A 213 0.85 -0.81 27.69
CA GLU A 213 1.68 0.34 28.05
C GLU A 213 2.92 0.43 27.13
N ARG A 214 3.57 -0.70 26.85
CA ARG A 214 4.70 -0.74 25.89
C ARG A 214 4.28 -0.38 24.47
N ARG A 215 3.09 -0.80 24.04
CA ARG A 215 2.54 -0.40 22.73
C ARG A 215 2.24 1.10 22.69
N MET A 216 1.62 1.63 23.74
CA MET A 216 1.31 3.05 23.86
C MET A 216 2.59 3.90 23.81
N LYS A 217 3.64 3.47 24.49
CA LYS A 217 4.95 4.14 24.50
C LYS A 217 5.67 4.12 23.14
N LEU A 218 5.46 3.07 22.36
CA LEU A 218 5.98 2.99 20.99
C LEU A 218 5.18 3.88 20.03
N GLU A 219 3.86 3.92 20.18
CA GLU A 219 2.99 4.80 19.40
C GLU A 219 3.29 6.28 19.72
N GLU A 220 3.48 6.62 21.00
CA GLU A 220 3.85 7.98 21.43
C GLU A 220 5.20 8.40 20.84
N ARG A 221 6.20 7.51 20.82
CA ARG A 221 7.48 7.76 20.15
C ARG A 221 7.31 7.94 18.64
N ARG A 222 6.43 7.19 18.02
CA ARG A 222 6.14 7.30 16.59
C ARG A 222 5.50 8.65 16.25
N VAL A 223 4.48 9.06 17.02
CA VAL A 223 3.82 10.36 16.89
C VAL A 223 4.84 11.48 17.07
N LYS A 224 5.73 11.38 18.07
CA LYS A 224 6.77 12.39 18.30
C LYS A 224 7.77 12.53 17.14
N LEU A 225 8.10 11.42 16.48
CA LEU A 225 8.96 11.44 15.29
C LEU A 225 8.23 12.01 14.07
N GLU A 226 6.93 11.76 13.95
CA GLU A 226 6.09 12.32 12.90
C GLU A 226 5.91 13.83 13.08
N GLU A 227 5.68 14.28 14.31
CA GLU A 227 5.62 15.69 14.69
C GLU A 227 6.95 16.42 14.40
N GLN A 228 8.10 15.81 14.73
CA GLN A 228 9.41 16.37 14.36
C GLN A 228 9.61 16.48 12.85
N ARG A 229 9.15 15.50 12.07
CA ARG A 229 9.21 15.57 10.60
C ARG A 229 8.34 16.68 10.06
N PHE A 230 7.14 16.83 10.60
CA PHE A 230 6.23 17.89 10.21
C PHE A 230 6.82 19.27 10.51
N GLU A 231 7.43 19.43 11.68
CA GLU A 231 8.09 20.69 12.07
C GLU A 231 9.31 21.00 11.20
N GLN A 232 10.14 20.00 10.87
CA GLN A 232 11.24 20.18 9.91
C GLN A 232 10.73 20.59 8.53
N GLN A 233 9.67 19.94 8.05
CA GLN A 233 9.06 20.27 6.77
C GLN A 233 8.54 21.71 6.78
N ARG A 234 7.84 22.11 7.85
CA ARG A 234 7.36 23.48 8.05
C ARG A 234 8.52 24.49 8.02
N GLN A 235 9.59 24.25 8.76
CA GLN A 235 10.77 25.12 8.76
C GLN A 235 11.42 25.22 7.38
N THR A 236 11.50 24.12 6.62
CA THR A 236 12.02 24.17 5.25
C THR A 236 11.13 25.00 4.33
N THR A 237 9.80 24.86 4.43
CA THR A 237 8.88 25.66 3.62
C THR A 237 8.93 27.15 4.00
N GLU A 238 9.09 27.45 5.28
CA GLU A 238 9.21 28.83 5.78
C GLU A 238 10.50 29.49 5.29
N LYS A 239 11.65 28.79 5.38
CA LYS A 239 12.92 29.27 4.82
C LYS A 239 12.86 29.48 3.31
N GLN A 240 12.17 28.60 2.58
CA GLN A 240 11.96 28.78 1.14
C GLN A 240 11.12 30.02 0.85
N MET A 241 10.06 30.24 1.62
CA MET A 241 9.21 31.43 1.49
C MET A 241 9.97 32.71 1.82
N GLU A 242 10.80 32.69 2.88
CA GLU A 242 11.65 33.81 3.27
C GLU A 242 12.71 34.12 2.21
N MET A 243 13.34 33.09 1.62
CA MET A 243 14.29 33.28 0.52
C MET A 243 13.60 33.89 -0.71
N MET A 244 12.40 33.42 -1.06
CA MET A 244 11.61 33.99 -2.16
C MET A 244 11.19 35.43 -1.86
N SER A 245 10.78 35.75 -0.63
CA SER A 245 10.40 37.11 -0.25
C SER A 245 11.61 38.05 -0.30
N ALA A 246 12.79 37.60 0.15
CA ALA A 246 14.03 38.35 0.04
C ALA A 246 14.41 38.62 -1.43
N GLN A 247 14.33 37.61 -2.31
CA GLN A 247 14.56 37.79 -3.74
C GLN A 247 13.57 38.79 -4.36
N THR A 248 12.29 38.69 -3.97
CA THR A 248 11.24 39.60 -4.45
C THR A 248 11.51 41.04 -4.00
N ASN A 249 11.95 41.24 -2.76
CA ASN A 249 12.32 42.55 -2.23
C ASN A 249 13.55 43.14 -2.92
N VAL A 250 14.55 42.33 -3.29
CA VAL A 250 15.70 42.79 -4.09
C VAL A 250 15.24 43.22 -5.48
N LEU A 251 14.38 42.44 -6.14
CA LEU A 251 13.81 42.79 -7.44
C LEU A 251 12.99 44.09 -7.37
N LEU A 252 12.18 44.28 -6.33
CA LEU A 252 11.43 45.51 -6.09
C LEU A 252 12.37 46.71 -5.90
N LYS A 253 13.41 46.59 -5.07
CA LYS A 253 14.41 47.67 -4.88
C LYS A 253 15.19 47.98 -6.15
N LEU A 254 15.50 46.98 -6.97
CA LEU A 254 16.12 47.18 -8.28
C LEU A 254 15.16 47.93 -9.22
N ALA A 255 13.89 47.52 -9.26
CA ALA A 255 12.86 48.19 -10.06
C ALA A 255 12.67 49.65 -9.63
N GLU A 256 12.63 49.95 -8.32
CA GLU A 256 12.58 51.32 -7.80
C GLU A 256 13.82 52.14 -8.18
N LYS A 257 15.02 51.55 -8.14
CA LYS A 257 16.27 52.22 -8.54
C LYS A 257 16.31 52.54 -10.04
N PHE A 258 15.67 51.71 -10.87
CA PHE A 258 15.54 51.96 -12.31
C PHE A 258 14.30 52.82 -12.67
N ALA A 259 13.38 53.04 -11.72
CA ALA A 259 12.17 53.85 -11.90
C ALA A 259 12.24 55.25 -11.24
N GLY A 260 13.33 55.58 -10.53
CA GLY A 260 13.60 56.92 -9.97
C GLY A 260 14.29 57.87 -10.97
N PRO A 261 14.08 59.18 -10.82
CA PRO A 261 13.57 60.07 -11.86
C PRO A 261 14.52 60.21 -13.05
N SER A 262 13.97 60.09 -14.27
CA SER A 262 14.56 60.74 -15.43
C SER A 262 14.55 62.25 -15.16
N GLU A 263 15.67 62.79 -14.70
CA GLU A 263 15.89 64.22 -14.61
C GLU A 263 15.74 64.84 -16.01
N LEU A 264 14.81 65.79 -16.09
CA LEU A 264 14.68 66.80 -17.14
C LEU A 264 15.76 67.86 -16.97
#